data_AF-A0A9P5Q7V4-F1
#
_entry.id   AF-A0A9P5Q7V4-F1
#
_cell.length_a   1.000
_cell.length_b   1.000
_cell.length_c   1.000
_cell.angle_alpha   90.00
_cell.angle_beta   90.00
_cell.angle_gamma   90.00
#
_symmetry.space_group_name_H-M   'P 1'
#
loop_
_entity.id
_entity.type
_entity.pdbx_description
1 polymer ?
#
loop_
_entity_poly.entity_id
_entity_poly.type
_entity_poly.pdbx_seq_one_letter_code
_entity_poly.pdbx_strand_id
1 'polypeptide(L)'
;MLKYSLVLSSRTCKACHPVLVSARGYRRLKAGTGSTADARDAALIKKLQSQLEELKKKIADEEEDAHTFLERHASGEQAKADKQHQYTWFWEKALSDGDRQKLASLSIKSLDDLQAAYHEADVAMTTPPFPKPEQLQPRLRIAHDLHMRIPEKIAAARRQSSLSRLNLKKFWGGMI
;
A
#
# COMPACT_ATOMS: atom_id res chain seq x y z
N MET A 1 6.51 -54.90 -30.79
CA MET A 1 7.20 -55.31 -32.03
C MET A 1 6.50 -54.68 -33.21
N LEU A 2 7.18 -53.81 -33.95
CA LEU A 2 6.76 -53.30 -35.26
C LEU A 2 6.83 -54.44 -36.29
N LYS A 3 5.84 -54.56 -37.18
CA LYS A 3 5.99 -55.09 -38.55
C LYS A 3 4.79 -54.67 -39.40
N TYR A 4 5.09 -53.99 -40.49
CA TYR A 4 4.20 -53.41 -41.49
C TYR A 4 3.74 -54.43 -42.55
N SER A 5 2.76 -53.99 -43.36
CA SER A 5 2.56 -54.31 -44.79
C SER A 5 1.73 -55.60 -45.07
N LEU A 6 0.80 -55.76 -46.01
CA LEU A 6 0.47 -55.23 -47.35
C LEU A 6 -1.04 -55.57 -47.62
N VAL A 7 -1.90 -54.67 -48.09
CA VAL A 7 -2.24 -54.36 -49.51
C VAL A 7 -3.16 -55.36 -50.24
N LEU A 8 -4.24 -54.78 -50.82
CA LEU A 8 -5.09 -55.17 -51.97
C LEU A 8 -6.17 -56.27 -51.81
N SER A 9 -7.44 -55.86 -52.00
CA SER A 9 -8.48 -56.71 -52.57
C SER A 9 -9.44 -55.91 -53.49
N SER A 10 -9.34 -56.21 -54.79
CA SER A 10 -10.41 -56.46 -55.80
C SER A 10 -11.61 -55.50 -55.89
N ARG A 11 -11.67 -54.56 -56.85
CA ARG A 11 -12.22 -54.66 -58.24
C ARG A 11 -13.68 -55.15 -58.39
N THR A 12 -14.56 -54.21 -58.75
CA THR A 12 -15.72 -54.30 -59.67
C THR A 12 -16.21 -52.86 -59.92
N CYS A 13 -16.61 -52.33 -61.08
CA CYS A 13 -16.85 -52.84 -62.43
C CYS A 13 -16.80 -51.66 -63.43
N LYS A 14 -16.58 -52.03 -64.70
CA LYS A 14 -16.68 -51.23 -65.94
C LYS A 14 -17.94 -50.36 -66.01
N ALA A 15 -17.76 -49.13 -66.51
CA ALA A 15 -18.61 -48.57 -67.56
C ALA A 15 -17.81 -47.50 -68.31
N CYS A 16 -17.38 -47.84 -69.53
CA CYS A 16 -16.97 -46.87 -70.53
C CYS A 16 -18.20 -46.53 -71.37
N HIS A 17 -18.57 -45.26 -71.47
CA HIS A 17 -19.14 -44.71 -72.69
C HIS A 17 -18.40 -43.42 -73.04
N PRO A 18 -17.94 -43.28 -74.31
CA PRO A 18 -17.31 -42.06 -74.80
C PRO A 18 -18.39 -41.05 -75.24
N VAL A 19 -17.96 -39.95 -75.86
CA VAL A 19 -18.77 -38.97 -76.62
C VAL A 19 -19.12 -37.71 -75.82
N LEU A 20 -18.20 -36.74 -75.77
CA LEU A 20 -18.29 -35.48 -76.55
C LEU A 20 -17.27 -34.47 -76.04
N VAL A 21 -16.44 -34.00 -76.98
CA VAL A 21 -15.61 -32.82 -76.86
C VAL A 21 -16.53 -31.64 -76.51
N SER A 22 -16.50 -31.22 -75.25
CA SER A 22 -17.06 -29.92 -74.83
C SER A 22 -15.90 -28.99 -74.53
N ALA A 23 -15.90 -27.87 -75.25
CA ALA A 23 -14.86 -26.86 -75.28
C ALA A 23 -14.28 -26.54 -73.90
N ARG A 24 -12.94 -26.46 -73.83
CA ARG A 24 -12.17 -25.86 -72.74
C ARG A 24 -12.54 -24.39 -72.58
N GLY A 25 -13.66 -24.13 -71.93
CA GLY A 25 -13.88 -22.90 -71.20
C GLY A 25 -13.16 -23.02 -69.88
N TYR A 26 -11.93 -22.50 -69.78
CA TYR A 26 -11.36 -22.22 -68.48
C TYR A 26 -12.28 -21.17 -67.82
N ARG A 27 -13.26 -21.60 -67.02
CA ARG A 27 -13.79 -20.73 -65.97
C ARG A 27 -12.62 -20.47 -65.06
N ARG A 28 -12.00 -19.31 -65.25
CA ARG A 28 -11.12 -18.69 -64.28
C ARG A 28 -11.97 -18.62 -63.01
N LEU A 29 -11.73 -19.53 -62.07
CA LEU A 29 -12.17 -19.34 -60.70
C LEU A 29 -11.48 -18.05 -60.28
N LYS A 30 -12.24 -16.96 -60.33
CA LYS A 30 -11.83 -15.69 -59.78
C LYS A 30 -11.57 -16.03 -58.31
N ALA A 31 -10.30 -16.14 -57.94
CA ALA A 31 -9.89 -16.26 -56.56
C ALA A 31 -10.38 -14.98 -55.88
N GLY A 32 -11.62 -15.00 -55.41
CA GLY A 32 -12.19 -14.01 -54.53
C GLY A 32 -11.63 -14.27 -53.14
N THR A 33 -10.32 -14.19 -53.00
CA THR A 33 -9.59 -14.33 -51.73
C THR A 33 -9.55 -13.02 -50.94
N GLY A 34 -10.36 -12.01 -51.28
CA GLY A 34 -10.45 -10.75 -50.53
C GLY A 34 -11.44 -10.83 -49.37
N SER A 35 -12.65 -11.35 -49.61
CA SER A 35 -13.76 -11.15 -48.66
C SER A 35 -13.64 -11.91 -47.34
N THR A 36 -12.92 -13.04 -47.28
CA THR A 36 -12.77 -13.84 -46.05
C THR A 36 -11.46 -13.59 -45.32
N ALA A 37 -10.42 -13.11 -46.00
CA ALA A 37 -9.15 -12.75 -45.38
C ALA A 37 -9.28 -11.41 -44.66
N ASP A 38 -9.80 -10.39 -45.35
CA ASP A 38 -10.02 -9.06 -44.78
C ASP A 38 -10.99 -9.09 -43.58
N ALA A 39 -12.02 -9.95 -43.63
CA ALA A 39 -12.95 -10.14 -42.52
C ALA A 39 -12.31 -10.85 -41.31
N ARG A 40 -11.37 -11.78 -41.54
CA ARG A 40 -10.60 -12.44 -40.47
C ARG A 40 -9.60 -11.47 -39.86
N ASP A 41 -8.94 -10.66 -40.67
CA ASP A 41 -7.98 -9.65 -40.22
C ASP A 41 -8.70 -8.57 -39.41
N ALA A 42 -9.87 -8.11 -39.84
CA ALA A 42 -10.70 -7.19 -39.08
C ALA A 42 -11.15 -7.77 -37.72
N ALA A 43 -11.52 -9.06 -37.68
CA ALA A 43 -11.87 -9.74 -36.43
C ALA A 43 -10.66 -9.91 -35.50
N LEU A 44 -9.48 -10.16 -36.06
CA LEU A 44 -8.22 -10.27 -35.32
C LEU A 44 -7.81 -8.91 -34.73
N ILE A 45 -7.89 -7.85 -35.53
CA ILE A 45 -7.61 -6.47 -35.09
C ILE A 45 -8.54 -6.08 -33.94
N LYS A 46 -9.84 -6.36 -34.06
CA LYS A 46 -10.82 -6.08 -32.99
C LYS A 46 -10.48 -6.84 -31.70
N LYS A 47 -10.02 -8.09 -31.82
CA LYS A 47 -9.61 -8.91 -30.68
C LYS A 47 -8.33 -8.39 -30.01
N LEU A 48 -7.36 -7.93 -30.81
CA LEU A 48 -6.13 -7.30 -30.30
C LEU A 48 -6.44 -5.96 -29.64
N GLN A 49 -7.36 -5.18 -30.19
CA GLN A 49 -7.83 -3.93 -29.57
C GLN A 49 -8.50 -4.18 -28.23
N SER A 50 -9.40 -5.17 -28.13
CA SER A 50 -10.01 -5.52 -26.84
C SER A 50 -8.97 -6.02 -25.82
N GLN A 51 -7.95 -6.76 -26.26
CA GLN A 51 -6.87 -7.20 -25.38
C GLN A 51 -6.00 -6.03 -24.91
N LEU A 52 -5.74 -5.04 -25.76
CA LEU A 52 -5.01 -3.84 -25.37
C LEU A 52 -5.82 -2.98 -24.38
N GLU A 53 -7.13 -2.85 -24.58
CA GLU A 53 -8.01 -2.14 -23.64
C GLU A 53 -8.05 -2.86 -22.29
N GLU A 54 -8.17 -4.18 -22.30
CA GLU A 54 -8.19 -4.98 -21.07
C GLU A 54 -6.85 -4.91 -20.31
N LEU A 55 -5.71 -4.96 -21.02
CA LEU A 55 -4.39 -4.82 -20.41
C LEU A 55 -4.14 -3.40 -19.88
N LYS A 56 -4.56 -2.36 -20.62
CA LYS A 56 -4.45 -0.97 -20.14
C LYS A 56 -5.28 -0.75 -18.87
N LYS A 57 -6.47 -1.35 -18.81
CA LYS A 57 -7.31 -1.28 -17.61
C LYS A 57 -6.65 -2.00 -16.43
N LYS A 58 -6.11 -3.20 -16.64
CA LYS A 58 -5.38 -3.93 -15.58
C LYS A 58 -4.18 -3.16 -15.05
N ILE A 59 -3.40 -2.52 -15.93
CA ILE A 59 -2.27 -1.68 -15.51
C ILE A 59 -2.74 -0.49 -14.68
N ALA A 60 -3.81 0.19 -15.09
CA ALA A 60 -4.36 1.31 -14.32
C ALA A 60 -4.84 0.87 -12.93
N ASP A 61 -5.55 -0.26 -12.85
CA ASP A 61 -6.04 -0.82 -11.59
C ASP A 61 -4.84 -1.22 -10.67
N GLU A 62 -3.78 -1.83 -11.23
CA GLU A 62 -2.56 -2.20 -10.49
C GLU A 62 -1.74 -0.98 -10.02
N GLU A 63 -1.69 0.10 -10.80
CA GLU A 63 -1.02 1.35 -10.43
C GLU A 63 -1.74 2.06 -9.28
N GLU A 64 -3.07 2.10 -9.29
CA GLU A 64 -3.87 2.66 -8.18
C GLU A 64 -3.71 1.84 -6.89
N ASP A 65 -3.71 0.51 -6.98
CA ASP A 65 -3.48 -0.37 -5.83
C ASP A 65 -2.05 -0.21 -5.28
N ALA A 66 -1.04 -0.09 -6.14
CA ALA A 66 0.34 0.16 -5.72
C ALA A 66 0.48 1.54 -5.04
N HIS A 67 -0.19 2.57 -5.57
CA HIS A 67 -0.13 3.92 -5.01
C HIS A 67 -0.81 3.98 -3.63
N THR A 68 -2.00 3.39 -3.48
CA THR A 68 -2.70 3.34 -2.19
C THR A 68 -1.97 2.49 -1.16
N PHE A 69 -1.29 1.42 -1.59
CA PHE A 69 -0.42 0.63 -0.72
C PHE A 69 0.78 1.45 -0.22
N LEU A 70 1.48 2.14 -1.11
CA LEU A 70 2.62 2.99 -0.74
C LEU A 70 2.21 4.13 0.17
N GLU A 71 1.08 4.80 -0.06
CA GLU A 71 0.58 5.86 0.82
C GLU A 71 0.21 5.35 2.22
N ARG A 72 -0.38 4.16 2.33
CA ARG A 72 -0.69 3.54 3.64
C ARG A 72 0.58 3.17 4.40
N HIS A 73 1.59 2.65 3.71
CA HIS A 73 2.87 2.30 4.33
C HIS A 73 3.69 3.53 4.72
N ALA A 74 3.76 4.53 3.84
CA ALA A 74 4.45 5.79 4.11
C ALA A 74 3.79 6.55 5.27
N SER A 75 2.46 6.65 5.31
CA SER A 75 1.74 7.35 6.39
C SER A 75 1.89 6.66 7.75
N GLY A 76 1.95 5.32 7.80
CA GLY A 76 2.15 4.58 9.04
C GLY A 76 3.55 4.77 9.63
N GLU A 77 4.58 4.81 8.79
CA GLU A 77 5.97 5.03 9.22
C GLU A 77 6.23 6.49 9.59
N GLN A 78 5.68 7.43 8.82
CA GLN A 78 5.70 8.86 9.13
C GLN A 78 4.99 9.14 10.47
N ALA A 79 3.84 8.52 10.74
CA ALA A 79 3.12 8.70 11.99
C ALA A 79 3.89 8.18 13.22
N LYS A 80 4.71 7.13 13.05
CA LYS A 80 5.60 6.64 14.12
C LYS A 80 6.77 7.60 14.34
N ALA A 81 7.38 8.10 13.26
CA ALA A 81 8.45 9.09 13.34
C ALA A 81 7.95 10.39 14.01
N ASP A 82 6.77 10.88 13.63
CA ASP A 82 6.15 12.08 14.20
C ASP A 82 5.86 11.93 15.69
N LYS A 83 5.41 10.74 16.12
CA LYS A 83 5.24 10.44 17.55
C LYS A 83 6.58 10.47 18.28
N GLN A 84 7.61 9.81 17.75
CA GLN A 84 8.93 9.80 18.37
C GLN A 84 9.52 11.21 18.48
N HIS A 85 9.35 12.05 17.45
CA HIS A 85 9.73 13.46 17.47
C HIS A 85 8.96 14.28 18.51
N GLN A 86 7.68 13.98 18.74
CA GLN A 86 6.88 14.62 19.78
C GLN A 86 7.37 14.24 21.19
N TYR A 87 7.72 12.97 21.40
CA TYR A 87 8.24 12.47 22.67
C TYR A 87 9.62 13.05 23.01
N THR A 88 10.54 13.09 22.04
CA THR A 88 11.86 13.71 22.23
C THR A 88 11.74 15.20 22.50
N TRP A 89 10.91 15.92 21.74
CA TRP A 89 10.64 17.34 21.98
C TRP A 89 10.03 17.58 23.37
N PHE A 90 9.10 16.73 23.80
CA PHE A 90 8.53 16.81 25.14
C PHE A 90 9.61 16.67 26.22
N TRP A 91 10.47 15.66 26.07
CA TRP A 91 11.56 15.41 27.00
C TRP A 91 12.52 16.60 27.10
N GLU A 92 12.86 17.20 25.95
CA GLU A 92 13.83 18.28 25.85
C GLU A 92 13.28 19.67 26.21
N LYS A 93 12.02 19.97 25.87
CA LYS A 93 11.46 21.33 25.90
C LYS A 93 10.27 21.52 26.83
N ALA A 94 9.48 20.48 27.09
CA ALA A 94 8.26 20.60 27.89
C ALA A 94 8.44 20.18 29.36
N LEU A 95 9.46 19.38 29.66
CA LEU A 95 9.85 19.07 31.04
C LEU A 95 10.62 20.24 31.66
N SER A 96 10.17 20.65 32.84
CA SER A 96 10.92 21.59 33.68
C SER A 96 12.13 20.88 34.30
N ASP A 97 13.18 21.64 34.66
CA ASP A 97 14.36 21.07 35.30
C ASP A 97 14.02 20.40 36.66
N GLY A 98 13.04 20.94 37.39
CA GLY A 98 12.53 20.33 38.61
C GLY A 98 11.80 18.99 38.38
N ASP A 99 11.08 18.85 37.26
CA ASP A 99 10.45 17.57 36.90
C ASP A 99 11.52 16.53 36.51
N ARG A 100 12.58 16.95 35.80
CA ARG A 100 13.71 16.07 35.47
C ARG A 100 14.45 15.58 36.71
N GLN A 101 14.66 16.43 37.71
CA GLN A 101 15.29 16.02 38.98
C GLN A 101 14.44 15.00 39.75
N LYS A 102 13.11 15.17 39.76
CA LYS A 102 12.18 14.20 40.37
C LYS A 102 12.17 12.85 39.63
N LEU A 103 12.32 12.86 38.31
CA LEU A 103 12.47 11.63 37.52
C LEU A 103 13.82 10.96 37.77
N ALA A 104 14.90 11.75 37.85
CA ALA A 104 16.24 11.26 38.12
C ALA A 104 16.36 10.61 39.51
N SER A 105 15.69 11.15 40.54
CA SER A 105 15.66 10.54 41.88
C SER A 105 14.94 9.19 41.90
N LEU A 106 14.07 8.94 40.92
CA LEU A 106 13.32 7.69 40.72
C LEU A 106 13.96 6.79 39.66
N SER A 107 15.25 7.00 39.34
CA SER A 107 16.01 6.24 38.35
C SER A 107 15.51 6.33 36.89
N ILE A 108 14.69 7.33 36.56
CA ILE A 108 14.25 7.60 35.18
C ILE A 108 15.14 8.71 34.62
N LYS A 109 16.14 8.35 33.79
CA LYS A 109 17.15 9.29 33.29
C LYS A 109 17.00 9.59 31.80
N SER A 110 16.30 8.74 31.08
CA SER A 110 16.07 8.87 29.64
C SER A 110 14.59 8.74 29.28
N LEU A 111 14.26 9.12 28.04
CA LEU A 111 12.93 8.89 27.47
C LEU A 111 12.60 7.39 27.42
N ASP A 112 13.59 6.56 27.09
CA ASP A 112 13.42 5.11 26.98
C ASP A 112 13.13 4.51 28.36
N ASP A 113 13.78 5.00 29.43
CA ASP A 113 13.46 4.59 30.80
C ASP A 113 12.02 4.98 31.21
N LEU A 114 11.54 6.12 30.73
CA LEU A 114 10.17 6.58 30.98
C LEU A 114 9.15 5.70 30.24
N GLN A 115 9.42 5.35 28.97
CA GLN A 115 8.58 4.45 28.19
C GLN A 115 8.56 3.04 28.78
N ALA A 116 9.71 2.52 29.21
CA ALA A 116 9.81 1.23 29.88
C ALA A 116 9.02 1.23 31.20
N ALA A 117 9.20 2.24 32.05
CA ALA A 117 8.46 2.36 33.31
C ALA A 117 6.94 2.54 33.11
N TYR A 118 6.53 3.23 32.03
CA TYR A 118 5.12 3.30 31.65
C TYR A 118 4.57 1.93 31.24
N HIS A 119 5.31 1.19 30.41
CA HIS A 119 4.88 -0.14 29.98
C HIS A 119 4.81 -1.11 31.16
N GLU A 120 5.78 -1.08 32.08
CA GLU A 120 5.73 -1.85 33.32
C GLU A 120 4.53 -1.48 34.19
N ALA A 121 4.16 -0.20 34.27
CA ALA A 121 2.98 0.26 34.98
C ALA A 121 1.69 -0.27 34.34
N ASP A 122 1.60 -0.23 33.01
CA ASP A 122 0.44 -0.70 32.24
C ASP A 122 0.28 -2.22 32.34
N VAL A 123 1.38 -2.97 32.25
CA VAL A 123 1.40 -4.42 32.49
C VAL A 123 0.95 -4.71 33.92
N ALA A 124 1.50 -4.03 34.92
CA ALA A 124 1.12 -4.24 36.31
C ALA A 124 -0.37 -3.96 36.55
N MET A 125 -0.94 -2.93 35.91
CA MET A 125 -2.36 -2.59 36.00
C MET A 125 -3.28 -3.54 35.25
N THR A 126 -2.80 -4.15 34.15
CA THR A 126 -3.58 -5.08 33.32
C THR A 126 -3.42 -6.54 33.76
N THR A 127 -2.46 -6.85 34.63
CA THR A 127 -2.33 -8.16 35.28
C THR A 127 -3.09 -8.23 36.61
N PRO A 128 -3.78 -9.34 36.93
CA PRO A 128 -4.36 -9.56 38.26
C PRO A 128 -3.25 -9.45 39.32
N PRO A 129 -3.43 -8.70 40.42
CA PRO A 129 -4.69 -8.28 41.05
C PRO A 129 -5.28 -6.92 40.60
N PHE A 130 -4.92 -6.39 39.42
CA PHE A 130 -5.40 -5.11 38.88
C PHE A 130 -5.24 -3.94 39.88
N PRO A 131 -4.00 -3.70 40.38
CA PRO A 131 -3.75 -2.61 41.30
C PRO A 131 -4.16 -1.27 40.68
N LYS A 132 -4.75 -0.40 41.51
CA LYS A 132 -5.02 0.98 41.12
C LYS A 132 -3.70 1.74 40.94
N PRO A 133 -3.65 2.81 40.12
CA PRO A 133 -2.43 3.59 39.90
C PRO A 133 -1.82 4.16 41.19
N GLU A 134 -2.63 4.36 42.23
CA GLU A 134 -2.19 4.82 43.55
C GLU A 134 -1.40 3.77 44.35
N GLN A 135 -1.63 2.48 44.07
CA GLN A 135 -0.99 1.34 44.72
C GLN A 135 0.30 0.91 44.02
N LEU A 136 0.58 1.48 42.84
CA LEU A 136 1.82 1.23 42.12
C LEU A 136 3.01 1.86 42.84
N GLN A 137 4.21 1.33 42.56
CA GLN A 137 5.44 1.94 43.01
C GLN A 137 5.49 3.41 42.56
N PRO A 138 6.07 4.33 43.37
CA PRO A 138 6.10 5.76 43.07
C PRO A 138 6.74 6.07 41.72
N ARG A 139 7.74 5.26 41.30
CA ARG A 139 8.36 5.33 39.97
C ARG A 139 7.34 5.09 38.85
N LEU A 140 6.59 4.00 38.93
CA LEU A 140 5.60 3.58 37.93
C LEU A 140 4.40 4.54 37.88
N ARG A 141 3.93 4.99 39.04
CA ARG A 141 2.84 5.96 39.16
C ARG A 141 3.20 7.29 38.47
N ILE A 142 4.39 7.81 38.76
CA ILE A 142 4.85 9.07 38.15
C ILE A 142 5.06 8.90 36.66
N ALA A 143 5.62 7.77 36.21
CA ALA A 143 5.76 7.48 34.78
C ALA A 143 4.40 7.45 34.06
N HIS A 144 3.40 6.77 34.65
CA HIS A 144 2.05 6.69 34.12
C HIS A 144 1.35 8.06 34.05
N ASP A 145 1.35 8.82 35.15
CA ASP A 145 0.72 10.15 35.19
C ASP A 145 1.38 11.11 34.21
N LEU A 146 2.70 11.02 34.07
CA LEU A 146 3.47 11.91 33.21
C LEU A 146 3.25 11.55 31.75
N HIS A 147 3.18 10.26 31.39
CA HIS A 147 2.89 9.79 30.04
C HIS A 147 1.49 10.25 29.57
N MET A 148 0.47 10.16 30.43
CA MET A 148 -0.89 10.62 30.13
C MET A 148 -0.98 12.14 29.91
N ARG A 149 -0.09 12.91 30.55
CA ARG A 149 -0.04 14.38 30.42
C ARG A 149 0.81 14.86 29.24
N ILE A 150 1.51 13.99 28.51
CA ILE A 150 2.36 14.37 27.37
C ILE A 150 1.56 15.14 26.30
N PRO A 151 0.38 14.67 25.83
CA PRO A 151 -0.39 15.39 24.82
C PRO A 151 -0.82 16.79 25.29
N GLU A 152 -1.23 16.90 26.55
CA GLU A 152 -1.66 18.18 27.15
C GLU A 152 -0.50 19.17 27.29
N LYS A 153 0.65 18.71 27.79
CA LYS A 153 1.85 19.55 27.93
C LYS A 153 2.39 20.00 26.57
N ILE A 154 2.36 19.14 25.55
CA ILE A 154 2.72 19.52 24.17
C ILE A 154 1.75 20.57 23.64
N ALA A 155 0.44 20.39 23.82
CA ALA A 155 -0.56 21.35 23.39
C ALA A 155 -0.40 22.71 24.12
N ALA A 156 -0.15 22.69 25.43
CA ALA A 156 0.08 23.89 26.23
C ALA A 156 1.34 24.65 25.79
N ALA A 157 2.44 23.95 25.56
CA ALA A 157 3.70 24.56 25.13
C ALA A 157 3.62 25.09 23.68
N ARG A 158 2.89 24.42 22.78
CA ARG A 158 2.57 24.96 21.45
C ARG A 158 1.75 26.25 21.56
N ARG A 159 0.72 26.29 22.42
CA ARG A 159 -0.07 27.52 22.66
C ARG A 159 0.82 28.66 23.17
N GLN A 160 1.68 28.42 24.16
CA GLN A 160 2.62 29.42 24.67
C GLN A 160 3.57 29.95 23.58
N SER A 161 4.10 29.08 22.71
CA SER A 161 4.97 29.49 21.60
C SER A 161 4.23 30.31 20.52
N SER A 162 2.94 30.03 20.31
CA SER A 162 2.11 30.82 19.39
C SER A 162 1.78 32.20 19.97
N LEU A 163 1.54 32.28 21.29
CA LEU A 163 1.28 33.53 22.00
C LEU A 163 2.53 34.42 22.05
N SER A 164 3.72 33.85 22.26
CA SER A 164 4.97 34.63 22.25
C SER A 164 5.29 35.19 20.86
N ARG A 165 5.04 34.43 19.78
CA ARG A 165 5.18 34.93 18.40
C ARG A 165 4.21 36.06 18.07
N LEU A 166 2.96 35.97 18.52
CA LEU A 166 1.96 37.02 18.33
C LEU A 166 2.32 38.30 19.10
N ASN A 167 2.89 38.16 20.30
CA ASN A 167 3.37 39.31 21.08
C ASN A 167 4.61 39.96 20.45
N LEU A 168 5.57 39.20 19.90
CA LEU A 168 6.69 39.80 19.15
C LEU A 168 6.21 40.54 17.90
N LYS A 169 5.25 39.98 17.14
CA LYS A 169 4.71 40.67 15.97
C LYS A 169 3.98 41.97 16.33
N LYS A 170 3.30 42.02 17.48
CA LYS A 170 2.69 43.27 17.99
C LYS A 170 3.74 44.27 18.49
N PHE A 171 4.82 43.80 19.08
CA PHE A 171 5.87 44.65 19.63
C PHE A 171 6.78 45.26 18.54
N TRP A 172 7.00 44.54 17.43
CA TRP A 172 7.82 45.00 16.30
C TRP A 172 7.01 45.51 15.10
N GLY A 173 5.69 45.28 15.07
CA GLY A 173 4.80 45.69 13.98
C GLY A 173 4.11 47.05 14.17
N GLY A 174 4.49 47.81 15.20
CA GLY A 174 3.97 49.15 15.51
C GLY A 174 4.98 50.28 15.28
N MET A 175 6.06 50.02 14.54
CA MET A 175 7.14 50.99 14.28
C MET A 175 7.33 51.21 12.78
N ILE A 176 6.26 51.62 12.09
CA ILE A 176 6.26 52.31 10.79
C ILE A 176 5.23 53.43 10.88
#